data_AF-A0A7S3IJR1-F1
#
_entry.id   AF-A0A7S3IJR1-F1
#
_cell.length_a   1.000
_cell.length_b   1.000
_cell.length_c   1.000
_cell.angle_alpha   90.00
_cell.angle_beta   90.00
_cell.angle_gamma   90.00
#
_symmetry.space_group_name_H-M   'P 1'
#
loop_
_entity.id
_entity.type
_entity.pdbx_description
1 polymer ?
#
loop_
_entity_poly.entity_id
_entity_poly.type
_entity_poly.pdbx_seq_one_letter_code
_entity_poly.pdbx_strand_id
1 'polypeptide(L)'
;MKFYAVAALVGATLADQLFLATDEPSKPIVFGCKSDIQLVEEGEGLRTCEYKDTVGIPTICYGYNLSRGQAKSDITAVGGDYNSVMAGGCLTKSQCESLLDKDMGSARKGEKDIFGNSIKCKCAQSVLVDMTYNLGEAGLASFNTFDTLMKEGKWTEAVNDLKTTKWCGQVGTRCTRDCDQILKCN
;
A
#
# COMPACT_ATOMS: atom_id res chain seq x y z
N MET A 1 48.73 4.06 49.34
CA MET A 1 48.13 4.23 50.68
C MET A 1 46.68 3.78 50.58
N LYS A 2 46.32 2.66 51.26
CA LYS A 2 44.96 2.21 51.60
C LYS A 2 44.01 1.86 50.42
N PHE A 3 43.29 0.74 50.33
CA PHE A 3 43.09 -0.48 51.12
C PHE A 3 42.57 -1.56 50.15
N TYR A 4 42.88 -2.83 50.44
CA TYR A 4 42.27 -4.02 49.83
C TYR A 4 40.82 -4.20 50.30
N ALA A 5 39.95 -4.70 49.41
CA ALA A 5 38.82 -5.53 49.78
C ALA A 5 38.63 -6.63 48.71
N VAL A 6 38.59 -7.87 49.19
CA VAL A 6 38.54 -9.13 48.43
C VAL A 6 37.14 -9.74 48.56
N ALA A 7 36.74 -10.44 47.50
CA ALA A 7 35.70 -11.48 47.39
C ALA A 7 34.22 -11.08 47.28
N ALA A 8 33.62 -11.40 46.13
CA ALA A 8 32.80 -12.62 46.02
C ALA A 8 32.68 -13.04 44.54
N LEU A 9 33.20 -14.24 44.23
CA LEU A 9 32.96 -14.97 43.00
C LEU A 9 31.64 -15.73 43.13
N VAL A 10 30.69 -15.48 42.25
CA VAL A 10 29.65 -16.47 41.89
C VAL A 10 29.56 -16.46 40.37
N GLY A 11 29.81 -17.62 39.77
CA GLY A 11 30.02 -17.79 38.34
C GLY A 11 28.77 -17.54 37.50
N ALA A 12 28.98 -16.90 36.34
CA ALA A 12 28.09 -16.99 35.20
C ALA A 12 28.90 -17.53 34.02
N THR A 13 28.38 -18.60 33.44
CA THR A 13 29.00 -19.42 32.40
C THR A 13 29.08 -18.71 31.06
N LEU A 14 30.11 -19.08 30.30
CA LEU A 14 30.40 -18.71 28.91
C LEU A 14 29.20 -18.95 27.98
N ALA A 15 28.75 -17.93 27.26
CA ALA A 15 28.34 -18.04 25.87
C ALA A 15 28.27 -16.64 25.25
N ASP A 16 29.26 -16.40 24.39
CA ASP A 16 29.30 -15.52 23.24
C ASP A 16 28.86 -14.05 23.28
N GLN A 17 29.81 -13.28 22.78
CA GLN A 17 29.72 -11.90 22.38
C GLN A 17 28.81 -11.72 21.16
N LEU A 18 28.34 -10.48 21.01
CA LEU A 18 28.25 -9.77 19.74
C LEU A 18 27.11 -10.15 18.78
N PHE A 19 25.98 -9.44 18.91
CA PHE A 19 25.33 -8.86 17.74
C PHE A 19 24.55 -7.60 18.15
N LEU A 20 25.11 -6.43 17.88
CA LEU A 20 24.35 -5.19 17.79
C LEU A 20 23.77 -5.14 16.37
N ALA A 21 22.61 -5.77 16.16
CA ALA A 21 21.75 -5.40 15.05
C ALA A 21 20.95 -4.18 15.48
N THR A 22 21.14 -3.07 14.75
CA THR A 22 20.14 -2.01 14.70
C THR A 22 18.94 -2.55 13.94
N ASP A 23 18.05 -3.22 14.67
CA ASP A 23 16.75 -3.59 14.13
C ASP A 23 15.92 -2.30 14.02
N GLU A 24 15.78 -1.81 12.78
CA GLU A 24 14.60 -1.06 12.35
C GLU A 24 13.35 -1.72 12.98
N PRO A 25 12.37 -0.97 13.51
CA PRO A 25 11.19 -1.58 14.10
C PRO A 25 10.46 -2.37 13.01
N SER A 26 10.68 -3.69 13.03
CA SER A 26 9.98 -4.62 12.17
C SER A 26 8.49 -4.43 12.43
N LYS A 27 7.84 -3.85 11.42
CA LYS A 27 6.41 -3.66 11.33
C LYS A 27 5.75 -4.96 11.81
N PRO A 28 4.94 -4.93 12.88
CA PRO A 28 4.48 -6.14 13.53
C PRO A 28 3.78 -7.04 12.52
N ILE A 29 4.07 -8.34 12.56
CA ILE A 29 3.30 -9.34 11.83
C ILE A 29 1.93 -9.39 12.50
N VAL A 30 1.00 -8.54 12.03
CA VAL A 30 -0.35 -8.46 12.58
C VAL A 30 -1.15 -9.67 12.09
N PHE A 31 -1.77 -10.40 13.02
CA PHE A 31 -2.90 -11.30 12.77
C PHE A 31 -4.11 -10.48 12.28
N GLY A 32 -4.00 -9.91 11.08
CA GLY A 32 -4.93 -8.95 10.52
C GLY A 32 -4.64 -8.70 9.04
N CYS A 33 -5.61 -8.11 8.35
CA CYS A 33 -5.49 -7.81 6.93
C CYS A 33 -4.64 -6.56 6.70
N LYS A 34 -3.95 -6.48 5.56
CA LYS A 34 -3.20 -5.27 5.20
C LYS A 34 -4.18 -4.10 5.06
N SER A 35 -3.74 -2.90 5.43
CA SER A 35 -4.52 -1.70 5.15
C SER A 35 -4.63 -1.45 3.64
N ASP A 36 -5.59 -0.62 3.24
CA ASP A 36 -5.73 -0.14 1.86
C ASP A 36 -4.43 0.51 1.34
N ILE A 37 -3.80 1.38 2.14
CA ILE A 37 -2.53 2.01 1.79
C ILE A 37 -1.44 0.96 1.54
N GLN A 38 -1.31 -0.05 2.40
CA GLN A 38 -0.28 -1.08 2.21
C GLN A 38 -0.48 -1.88 0.91
N LEU A 39 -1.73 -2.17 0.56
CA LEU A 39 -2.03 -2.87 -0.69
C LEU A 39 -1.67 -2.00 -1.90
N VAL A 40 -2.00 -0.70 -1.85
CA VAL A 40 -1.68 0.24 -2.93
C VAL A 40 -0.18 0.44 -3.07
N GLU A 41 0.55 0.63 -1.97
CA GLU A 41 2.01 0.75 -1.99
C GLU A 41 2.67 -0.48 -2.63
N GLU A 42 2.20 -1.69 -2.29
CA GLU A 42 2.71 -2.95 -2.86
C GLU A 42 2.29 -3.13 -4.33
N GLY A 43 1.11 -2.65 -4.71
CA GLY A 43 0.55 -2.81 -6.06
C GLY A 43 1.15 -1.83 -7.08
N GLU A 44 1.42 -0.61 -6.67
CA GLU A 44 1.99 0.45 -7.52
C GLU A 44 3.52 0.44 -7.49
N GLY A 45 4.11 0.21 -6.31
CA GLY A 45 5.54 0.37 -6.07
C GLY A 45 5.99 1.83 -6.02
N LEU A 46 7.14 2.07 -5.37
CA LEU A 46 7.67 3.42 -5.19
C LEU A 46 8.73 3.77 -6.24
N ARG A 47 8.52 4.88 -6.95
CA ARG A 47 9.57 5.55 -7.75
C ARG A 47 9.72 6.99 -7.30
N THR A 48 10.75 7.28 -6.53
CA THR A 48 10.95 8.61 -5.92
C THR A 48 11.30 9.71 -6.92
N CYS A 49 11.86 9.36 -8.08
CA CYS A 49 12.19 10.30 -9.15
C CYS A 49 11.16 10.24 -10.27
N GLU A 50 11.01 11.33 -11.01
CA GLU A 50 10.14 11.35 -12.19
C GLU A 50 10.55 10.26 -13.19
N TYR A 51 9.53 9.69 -13.84
CA TYR A 51 9.69 8.75 -14.93
C TYR A 51 8.54 8.92 -15.92
N LYS A 52 8.72 8.44 -17.14
CA LYS A 52 7.62 8.27 -18.10
C LYS A 52 6.96 6.92 -17.88
N ASP A 53 5.64 6.92 -17.74
CA ASP A 53 4.86 5.69 -17.74
C ASP A 53 4.84 5.02 -19.14
N THR A 54 4.07 3.93 -19.28
CA THR A 54 4.00 3.16 -20.53
C THR A 54 3.43 3.93 -21.72
N VAL A 55 2.73 5.04 -21.48
CA VAL A 55 2.14 5.90 -22.51
C VAL A 55 2.87 7.25 -22.63
N GLY A 56 3.98 7.42 -21.93
CA GLY A 56 4.83 8.61 -22.03
C GLY A 56 4.41 9.78 -21.14
N ILE A 57 3.49 9.57 -20.18
CA ILE A 57 3.06 10.61 -19.24
C ILE A 57 4.10 10.75 -18.13
N PRO A 58 4.54 11.98 -17.78
CA PRO A 58 5.37 12.22 -16.61
C PRO A 58 4.66 11.81 -15.32
N THR A 59 5.32 10.94 -14.56
CA THR A 59 4.77 10.27 -13.37
C THR A 59 5.83 10.20 -12.27
N ILE A 60 5.41 10.20 -10.99
CA ILE A 60 6.29 10.07 -9.83
C ILE A 60 5.62 9.27 -8.70
N CYS A 61 6.39 8.87 -7.70
CA CYS A 61 5.92 8.20 -6.49
C CYS A 61 5.13 6.92 -6.82
N TYR A 62 3.97 6.72 -6.21
CA TYR A 62 3.09 5.57 -6.40
C TYR A 62 2.14 5.77 -7.59
N GLY A 63 2.67 6.23 -8.73
CA GLY A 63 1.87 6.43 -9.95
C GLY A 63 1.19 7.80 -10.07
N TYR A 64 1.68 8.82 -9.36
CA TYR A 64 1.11 10.17 -9.42
C TYR A 64 1.37 10.83 -10.78
N ASN A 65 0.30 11.14 -11.53
CA ASN A 65 0.36 11.82 -12.82
C ASN A 65 0.72 13.31 -12.66
N LEU A 66 1.91 13.71 -13.10
CA LEU A 66 2.40 15.10 -13.01
C LEU A 66 1.77 16.05 -14.05
N SER A 67 1.04 15.53 -15.04
CA SER A 67 0.35 16.34 -16.05
C SER A 67 -1.03 16.82 -15.60
N ARG A 68 -1.52 16.37 -14.44
CA ARG A 68 -2.84 16.77 -13.92
C ARG A 68 -2.82 18.22 -13.41
N GLY A 69 -3.95 18.91 -13.50
CA GLY A 69 -4.03 20.36 -13.21
C GLY A 69 -3.53 20.74 -11.81
N GLN A 70 -3.75 19.88 -10.82
CA GLN A 70 -3.33 20.08 -9.42
C GLN A 70 -1.90 19.60 -9.10
N ALA A 71 -1.14 19.08 -10.07
CA ALA A 71 0.18 18.52 -9.82
C ALA A 71 1.13 19.53 -9.17
N LYS A 72 1.16 20.77 -9.67
CA LYS A 72 2.02 21.81 -9.12
C LYS A 72 1.69 22.11 -7.64
N SER A 73 0.42 22.29 -7.32
CA SER A 73 0.00 22.56 -5.93
C SER A 73 0.25 21.37 -5.01
N ASP A 74 0.03 20.14 -5.49
CA ASP A 74 0.20 18.93 -4.68
C ASP A 74 1.68 18.67 -4.37
N ILE A 75 2.56 18.83 -5.36
CA ILE A 75 4.02 18.70 -5.17
C ILE A 75 4.54 19.77 -4.21
N THR A 76 4.08 21.02 -4.34
CA THR A 76 4.45 22.08 -3.38
C THR A 76 3.91 21.82 -1.97
N ALA A 77 2.70 21.27 -1.83
CA ALA A 77 2.10 20.98 -0.54
C ALA A 77 2.87 19.91 0.26
N VAL A 78 3.50 18.95 -0.42
CA VAL A 78 4.40 17.98 0.21
C VAL A 78 5.83 18.52 0.39
N GLY A 79 6.09 19.79 0.10
CA GLY A 79 7.41 20.41 0.23
C GLY A 79 8.38 20.09 -0.91
N GLY A 80 7.88 19.64 -2.06
CA GLY A 80 8.66 19.45 -3.28
C GLY A 80 8.69 20.70 -4.17
N ASP A 81 9.66 20.75 -5.08
CA ASP A 81 9.71 21.74 -6.16
C ASP A 81 9.19 21.12 -7.47
N TYR A 82 8.05 21.60 -7.94
CA TYR A 82 7.38 21.05 -9.13
C TYR A 82 8.24 21.16 -10.41
N ASN A 83 8.96 22.27 -10.60
CA ASN A 83 9.75 22.46 -11.81
C ASN A 83 10.97 21.54 -11.81
N SER A 84 11.60 21.34 -10.66
CA SER A 84 12.69 20.38 -10.44
C SER A 84 12.20 18.95 -10.70
N VAL A 85 11.05 18.56 -10.16
CA VAL A 85 10.44 17.24 -10.41
C VAL A 85 10.16 17.04 -11.90
N MET A 86 9.56 18.02 -12.58
CA MET A 86 9.31 17.95 -14.03
C MET A 86 10.60 17.87 -14.88
N ALA A 87 11.74 18.29 -14.33
CA ALA A 87 13.06 18.17 -14.96
C ALA A 87 13.79 16.85 -14.62
N GLY A 88 13.10 15.85 -14.05
CA GLY A 88 13.68 14.57 -13.65
C GLY A 88 14.06 14.47 -12.17
N GLY A 89 13.71 15.48 -11.36
CA GLY A 89 13.99 15.52 -9.93
C GLY A 89 13.22 14.47 -9.11
N CYS A 90 13.62 14.32 -7.86
CA CYS A 90 13.06 13.33 -6.95
C CYS A 90 12.41 13.96 -5.73
N LEU A 91 11.44 13.24 -5.17
CA LEU A 91 10.87 13.45 -3.84
C LEU A 91 11.41 12.42 -2.86
N THR A 92 11.34 12.73 -1.57
CA THR A 92 11.61 11.74 -0.53
C THR A 92 10.45 10.75 -0.41
N LYS A 93 10.70 9.58 0.20
CA LYS A 93 9.66 8.58 0.48
C LYS A 93 8.49 9.18 1.25
N SER A 94 8.75 9.96 2.30
CA SER A 94 7.69 10.58 3.12
C SER A 94 6.83 11.57 2.33
N GLN A 95 7.42 12.29 1.36
CA GLN A 95 6.67 13.16 0.46
C GLN A 95 5.80 12.35 -0.50
N CYS A 96 6.31 11.23 -1.02
CA CYS A 96 5.52 10.30 -1.82
C CYS A 96 4.38 9.65 -1.04
N GLU A 97 4.58 9.28 0.21
CA GLU A 97 3.54 8.76 1.11
C GLU A 97 2.47 9.82 1.38
N SER A 98 2.86 11.08 1.61
CA SER A 98 1.93 12.19 1.80
C SER A 98 1.11 12.48 0.54
N LEU A 99 1.74 12.35 -0.63
CA LEU A 99 1.07 12.50 -1.92
C LEU A 99 0.08 11.34 -2.19
N LEU A 100 0.46 10.11 -1.81
CA LEU A 100 -0.41 8.95 -1.90
C LEU A 100 -1.62 9.10 -0.98
N ASP A 101 -1.45 9.47 0.30
CA ASP A 101 -2.57 9.62 1.24
C ASP A 101 -3.62 10.61 0.74
N LYS A 102 -3.18 11.68 0.07
CA LYS A 102 -4.08 12.61 -0.61
C LYS A 102 -4.91 11.92 -1.69
N ASP A 103 -4.30 11.14 -2.58
CA ASP A 103 -4.99 10.47 -3.69
C ASP A 103 -5.84 9.27 -3.22
N MET A 104 -5.52 8.66 -2.08
CA MET A 104 -6.34 7.62 -1.46
C MET A 104 -7.76 8.09 -1.15
N GLY A 105 -7.97 9.40 -0.95
CA GLY A 105 -9.30 9.97 -0.76
C GLY A 105 -10.27 9.67 -1.91
N SER A 106 -9.79 9.77 -3.16
CA SER A 106 -10.59 9.46 -4.35
C SER A 106 -10.90 7.97 -4.46
N ALA A 107 -9.92 7.10 -4.18
CA ALA A 107 -10.11 5.64 -4.22
C ALA A 107 -11.10 5.17 -3.14
N ARG A 108 -10.97 5.68 -1.90
CA ARG A 108 -11.92 5.41 -0.81
C ARG A 108 -13.31 5.91 -1.13
N LYS A 109 -13.44 7.07 -1.78
CA LYS A 109 -14.74 7.60 -2.20
C LYS A 109 -15.36 6.72 -3.29
N GLY A 110 -14.60 6.32 -4.32
CA GLY A 110 -15.12 5.46 -5.38
C GLY A 110 -15.57 4.09 -4.87
N GLU A 111 -14.81 3.46 -3.97
CA GLU A 111 -15.25 2.25 -3.25
C GLU A 111 -16.58 2.52 -2.53
N LYS A 112 -16.67 3.64 -1.82
CA LYS A 112 -17.87 4.00 -1.07
C LYS A 112 -19.09 4.22 -1.96
N ASP A 113 -18.91 4.83 -3.12
CA ASP A 113 -19.98 5.10 -4.07
C ASP A 113 -20.53 3.80 -4.68
N ILE A 114 -19.66 2.81 -4.94
CA ILE A 114 -20.05 1.51 -5.51
C ILE A 114 -20.70 0.60 -4.46
N PHE A 115 -20.13 0.53 -3.26
CA PHE A 115 -20.44 -0.50 -2.26
C PHE A 115 -21.21 0.01 -1.03
N GLY A 116 -21.23 1.33 -0.81
CA GLY A 116 -21.93 1.94 0.32
C GLY A 116 -21.49 1.37 1.66
N ASN A 117 -22.43 0.80 2.42
CA ASN A 117 -22.17 0.16 3.72
C ASN A 117 -22.27 -1.37 3.66
N SER A 118 -22.38 -1.96 2.46
CA SER A 118 -22.64 -3.39 2.29
C SER A 118 -21.45 -4.26 2.72
N ILE A 119 -20.22 -3.75 2.56
CA ILE A 119 -19.00 -4.48 2.92
C ILE A 119 -18.67 -4.26 4.39
N LYS A 120 -18.81 -5.32 5.19
CA LYS A 120 -18.50 -5.29 6.65
C LYS A 120 -17.09 -5.73 6.97
N CYS A 121 -16.53 -6.64 6.17
CA CYS A 121 -15.19 -7.13 6.36
C CYS A 121 -14.14 -6.10 5.94
N LYS A 122 -13.24 -5.73 6.86
CA LYS A 122 -12.18 -4.75 6.58
C LYS A 122 -11.16 -5.23 5.56
N CYS A 123 -10.91 -6.53 5.48
CA CYS A 123 -9.98 -7.11 4.51
C CYS A 123 -10.47 -6.88 3.06
N ALA A 124 -11.74 -7.23 2.82
CA ALA A 124 -12.42 -6.97 1.56
C ALA A 124 -12.49 -5.47 1.26
N GLN A 125 -12.83 -4.65 2.25
CA GLN A 125 -12.90 -3.19 2.05
C GLN A 125 -11.56 -2.60 1.62
N SER A 126 -10.44 -3.00 2.24
CA SER A 126 -9.10 -2.57 1.83
C SER A 126 -8.77 -2.97 0.39
N VAL A 127 -9.16 -4.18 -0.03
CA VAL A 127 -8.94 -4.67 -1.40
C VAL A 127 -9.77 -3.88 -2.41
N LEU A 128 -11.02 -3.55 -2.09
CA LEU A 128 -11.85 -2.75 -2.98
C LEU A 128 -11.28 -1.33 -3.16
N VAL A 129 -10.70 -0.73 -2.12
CA VAL A 129 -9.98 0.55 -2.24
C VAL A 129 -8.72 0.39 -3.11
N ASP A 130 -7.93 -0.67 -2.92
CA ASP A 130 -6.75 -0.95 -3.76
C ASP A 130 -7.11 -1.08 -5.24
N MET A 131 -8.15 -1.87 -5.53
CA MET A 131 -8.67 -2.04 -6.89
C MET A 131 -9.21 -0.72 -7.44
N THR A 132 -9.91 0.08 -6.63
CA THR A 132 -10.41 1.39 -7.06
C THR A 132 -9.26 2.35 -7.39
N TYR A 133 -8.15 2.31 -6.64
CA TYR A 133 -6.97 3.11 -6.96
C TYR A 133 -6.38 2.72 -8.33
N ASN A 134 -6.30 1.41 -8.60
CA ASN A 134 -5.71 0.90 -9.84
C ASN A 134 -6.59 1.06 -11.09
N LEU A 135 -7.89 0.80 -10.94
CA LEU A 135 -8.85 0.76 -12.05
C LEU A 135 -9.65 2.06 -12.23
N GLY A 136 -9.69 2.90 -11.18
CA GLY A 136 -10.70 3.94 -11.03
C GLY A 136 -12.08 3.37 -10.68
N GLU A 137 -12.97 4.24 -10.22
CA GLU A 137 -14.34 3.90 -9.83
C GLU A 137 -15.11 3.22 -10.97
N ALA A 138 -15.14 3.82 -12.16
CA ALA A 138 -15.85 3.25 -13.31
C ALA A 138 -15.28 1.90 -13.75
N GLY A 139 -13.97 1.70 -13.60
CA GLY A 139 -13.30 0.44 -13.90
C GLY A 139 -13.77 -0.66 -12.96
N LEU A 140 -13.74 -0.41 -11.65
CA LEU A 140 -14.22 -1.37 -10.65
C LEU A 140 -15.72 -1.64 -10.80
N ALA A 141 -16.54 -0.60 -10.96
CA ALA A 141 -17.99 -0.71 -11.12
C ALA A 141 -18.44 -1.55 -12.34
N SER A 142 -17.53 -1.82 -13.28
CA SER A 142 -17.83 -2.69 -14.42
C SER A 142 -17.82 -4.18 -14.06
N PHE A 143 -17.37 -4.56 -12.87
CA PHE A 143 -17.19 -5.96 -12.44
C PHE A 143 -18.49 -6.48 -11.80
N ASN A 144 -19.61 -6.39 -12.55
CA ASN A 144 -20.97 -6.58 -12.04
C ASN A 144 -21.17 -7.84 -11.18
N THR A 145 -20.65 -9.00 -11.62
CA THR A 145 -20.79 -10.28 -10.91
C THR A 145 -20.01 -10.27 -9.60
N PHE A 146 -18.71 -9.98 -9.66
CA PHE A 146 -17.85 -9.77 -8.50
C PHE A 146 -18.48 -8.80 -7.49
N ASP A 147 -18.91 -7.62 -7.93
CA ASP A 147 -19.47 -6.59 -7.04
C ASP A 147 -20.74 -7.07 -6.33
N THR A 148 -21.58 -7.84 -7.03
CA THR A 148 -22.79 -8.45 -6.47
C THR A 148 -22.42 -9.46 -5.39
N LEU A 149 -21.49 -10.36 -5.69
CA LEU A 149 -21.03 -11.39 -4.75
C LEU A 149 -20.37 -10.78 -3.51
N MET A 150 -19.57 -9.72 -3.70
CA MET A 150 -18.95 -8.96 -2.61
C MET A 150 -20.00 -8.32 -1.69
N LYS A 151 -21.04 -7.70 -2.26
CA LYS A 151 -22.16 -7.10 -1.49
C LYS A 151 -22.96 -8.14 -0.72
N GLU A 152 -23.07 -9.36 -1.23
CA GLU A 152 -23.73 -10.49 -0.58
C GLU A 152 -22.84 -11.22 0.45
N GLY A 153 -21.56 -10.87 0.54
CA GLY A 153 -20.60 -11.54 1.43
C GLY A 153 -20.18 -12.94 0.96
N LYS A 154 -20.37 -13.25 -0.32
CA LYS A 154 -19.99 -14.51 -0.96
C LYS A 154 -18.52 -14.49 -1.38
N TRP A 155 -17.62 -14.47 -0.40
CA TRP A 155 -16.19 -14.17 -0.59
C TRP A 155 -15.48 -15.15 -1.52
N THR A 156 -15.77 -16.45 -1.39
CA THR A 156 -15.15 -17.50 -2.21
C THR A 156 -15.61 -17.39 -3.66
N GLU A 157 -16.91 -17.21 -3.89
CA GLU A 157 -17.46 -17.01 -5.23
C GLU A 157 -16.95 -15.72 -5.86
N ALA A 158 -16.88 -14.62 -5.09
CA ALA A 158 -16.35 -13.35 -5.56
C ALA A 158 -14.90 -13.50 -6.05
N VAL A 159 -14.04 -14.15 -5.25
CA VAL A 159 -12.64 -14.40 -5.64
C VAL A 159 -12.54 -15.28 -6.89
N ASN A 160 -13.40 -16.29 -7.03
CA ASN A 160 -13.42 -17.12 -8.22
C ASN A 160 -13.83 -16.32 -9.47
N ASP A 161 -14.83 -15.44 -9.36
CA ASP A 161 -15.23 -14.54 -10.44
C ASP A 161 -14.11 -13.55 -10.80
N LEU A 162 -13.51 -12.90 -9.80
CA LEU A 162 -12.42 -11.94 -9.98
C LEU A 162 -11.25 -12.52 -10.76
N LYS A 163 -10.89 -13.79 -10.48
CA LYS A 163 -9.82 -14.51 -11.19
C LYS A 163 -10.08 -14.72 -12.69
N THR A 164 -11.33 -14.64 -13.12
CA THR A 164 -11.69 -14.74 -14.55
C THR A 164 -11.55 -13.42 -15.31
N THR A 165 -11.39 -12.30 -14.60
CA THR A 165 -11.34 -10.97 -15.21
C THR A 165 -10.02 -10.75 -15.96
N LYS A 166 -10.08 -9.94 -17.03
CA LYS A 166 -8.88 -9.51 -17.77
C LYS A 166 -7.90 -8.77 -16.85
N TRP A 167 -8.42 -7.95 -15.94
CA TRP A 167 -7.62 -7.22 -14.96
C TRP A 167 -6.74 -8.17 -14.16
N CYS A 168 -7.31 -9.25 -13.63
CA CYS A 168 -6.56 -10.21 -12.83
C CYS A 168 -5.38 -10.82 -13.61
N GLY A 169 -5.60 -11.16 -14.88
CA GLY A 169 -4.54 -11.65 -15.77
C GLY A 169 -3.46 -10.59 -16.07
N GLN A 170 -3.83 -9.31 -16.14
CA GLN A 170 -2.89 -8.21 -16.41
C GLN A 170 -2.03 -7.85 -15.20
N VAL A 171 -2.60 -7.87 -13.99
CA VAL A 171 -1.89 -7.46 -12.76
C VAL A 171 -1.23 -8.62 -12.01
N GLY A 172 -1.55 -9.87 -12.37
CA GLY A 172 -0.88 -11.08 -11.89
C GLY A 172 -0.89 -11.24 -10.37
N THR A 173 0.27 -11.07 -9.75
CA THR A 173 0.46 -11.28 -8.30
C THR A 173 -0.38 -10.33 -7.45
N ARG A 174 -0.70 -9.12 -7.94
CA ARG A 174 -1.60 -8.18 -7.25
C ARG A 174 -2.97 -8.81 -7.04
N CYS A 175 -3.56 -9.34 -8.10
CA CYS A 175 -4.85 -10.04 -8.02
C CYS A 175 -4.79 -11.25 -7.08
N THR A 176 -3.71 -12.03 -7.12
CA THR A 176 -3.54 -13.19 -6.23
C THR A 176 -3.55 -12.76 -4.76
N ARG A 177 -2.75 -11.74 -4.41
CA ARG A 177 -2.69 -11.15 -3.06
C ARG A 177 -4.06 -10.62 -2.60
N ASP A 178 -4.76 -9.92 -3.49
CA ASP A 178 -6.07 -9.35 -3.20
C ASP A 178 -7.12 -10.43 -2.94
N CYS A 179 -7.11 -11.49 -3.76
CA CYS A 179 -7.94 -12.68 -3.54
C CYS A 179 -7.65 -13.33 -2.18
N ASP A 180 -6.38 -13.54 -1.84
CA ASP A 180 -5.97 -14.14 -0.56
C ASP A 180 -6.41 -13.26 0.61
N GLN A 181 -6.40 -11.94 0.45
CA GLN A 181 -6.88 -11.03 1.49
C GLN A 181 -8.41 -11.02 1.62
N ILE A 182 -9.17 -11.10 0.53
CA ILE A 182 -10.64 -11.24 0.59
C ILE A 182 -11.03 -12.53 1.32
N LEU A 183 -10.33 -13.65 1.09
CA LEU A 183 -10.64 -14.93 1.72
C LEU A 183 -10.45 -14.96 3.25
N LYS A 184 -9.80 -13.93 3.83
CA LYS A 184 -9.70 -13.74 5.29
C LYS A 184 -11.00 -13.25 5.94
N CYS A 185 -12.04 -12.98 5.16
CA CYS A 185 -13.35 -12.54 5.65
C CYS A 185 -14.29 -13.68 6.09
N ASN A 186 -13.84 -14.93 5.98
CA ASN A 186 -14.59 -16.13 6.35
C ASN A 186 -14.49 -16.45 7.85
#